data_AF-A0A7Y2L2Q7-F1
#
_entry.id   AF-A0A7Y2L2Q7-F1
#
_cell.length_a   1.000
_cell.length_b   1.000
_cell.length_c   1.000
_cell.angle_alpha   90.00
_cell.angle_beta   90.00
_cell.angle_gamma   90.00
#
_symmetry.space_group_name_H-M   'P 1'
#
loop_
_entity.id
_entity.type
_entity.pdbx_description
1 polymer ?
#
loop_
_entity_poly.entity_id
_entity_poly.type
_entity_poly.pdbx_seq_one_letter_code
_entity_poly.pdbx_strand_id
1 'polypeptide(L)'
;ADPDTCDEQDRCLNQAHAQQAADAINSAGSARVSKLRTERMREVAPLPFDLGTLQEVCSKKLGLGAQETLDIAQALYETYKVVTYPRSDCGYLPQSQHSEAASILAALQQADPSLAPLAGHLDPQRRSRAWNDAKVSAHHGIIPTAAAKNLERLTGKHRAVYTLIRARYLAQFLPNHEYDRTQADFDCAGQALRAVGKQIVEAGWKRALPEALAPARGREAAAPQPLPILREGLDCAIANVHLKDLWTQPPKPFTEGDLIKAMKNVAKLVQDPLLKQKLKDTTGIGTEATRAGIIQGLLDRGYLIKNGKALAATAPAFSLIDAVPRAIADPGTTANWEQALDMVQSGEMTLETFVAKQAAWMSKHIA
;
A
#
# COMPACT_ATOMS: atom_id res chain seq x y z
N ALA A 1 31.72 -2.62 -11.37
CA ALA A 1 32.42 -3.38 -10.32
C ALA A 1 32.92 -4.66 -10.94
N ASP A 2 34.02 -5.22 -10.43
CA ASP A 2 34.47 -6.56 -10.77
C ASP A 2 33.34 -7.55 -10.42
N PRO A 3 32.85 -8.40 -11.35
CA PRO A 3 31.76 -9.34 -11.08
C PRO A 3 32.06 -10.30 -9.91
N ASP A 4 33.32 -10.44 -9.49
CA ASP A 4 33.70 -11.24 -8.31
C ASP A 4 33.55 -10.48 -6.97
N THR A 5 33.14 -9.21 -6.98
CA THR A 5 33.08 -8.36 -5.76
C THR A 5 31.67 -7.96 -5.32
N CYS A 6 30.69 -7.93 -6.22
CA CYS A 6 29.31 -7.55 -5.93
C CYS A 6 28.31 -8.51 -6.58
N ASP A 7 27.11 -8.62 -6.01
CA ASP A 7 26.00 -9.31 -6.67
C ASP A 7 25.21 -8.41 -7.64
N GLU A 8 24.16 -8.96 -8.26
CA GLU A 8 23.28 -8.27 -9.23
C GLU A 8 22.54 -7.05 -8.66
N GLN A 9 22.55 -6.84 -7.34
CA GLN A 9 21.96 -5.68 -6.66
C GLN A 9 23.03 -4.71 -6.14
N ASP A 10 24.26 -4.81 -6.66
CA ASP A 10 25.43 -4.03 -6.27
C ASP A 10 25.81 -4.17 -4.78
N ARG A 11 25.49 -5.31 -4.14
CA ARG A 11 25.87 -5.58 -2.75
C ARG A 11 27.25 -6.22 -2.70
N CYS A 12 28.16 -5.67 -1.91
CA CYS A 12 29.52 -6.21 -1.74
C CYS A 12 29.50 -7.61 -1.11
N LEU A 13 30.15 -8.57 -1.77
CA LEU A 13 30.31 -9.96 -1.32
C LEU A 13 31.72 -10.25 -0.77
N ASN A 14 32.68 -9.33 -0.99
CA ASN A 14 34.08 -9.52 -0.60
C ASN A 14 34.41 -8.77 0.70
N GLN A 15 34.49 -9.52 1.80
CA GLN A 15 34.79 -8.96 3.12
C GLN A 15 36.15 -8.25 3.17
N ALA A 16 37.20 -8.78 2.50
CA ALA A 16 38.53 -8.18 2.53
C ALA A 16 38.55 -6.80 1.86
N HIS A 17 37.84 -6.66 0.73
CA HIS A 17 37.70 -5.37 0.05
C HIS A 17 36.93 -4.37 0.93
N ALA A 18 35.87 -4.81 1.60
CA ALA A 18 35.11 -3.94 2.50
C ALA A 18 35.94 -3.51 3.73
N GLN A 19 36.77 -4.40 4.27
CA GLN A 19 37.69 -4.09 5.37
C GLN A 19 38.77 -3.08 4.94
N GLN A 20 39.38 -3.26 3.76
CA GLN A 20 40.35 -2.30 3.22
C GLN A 20 39.75 -0.91 3.05
N ALA A 21 38.52 -0.81 2.55
CA ALA A 21 37.81 0.47 2.45
C ALA A 21 37.56 1.10 3.83
N ALA A 22 37.15 0.30 4.83
CA ALA A 22 36.94 0.78 6.20
C ALA A 22 38.24 1.30 6.84
N ASP A 23 39.35 0.59 6.65
CA ASP A 23 40.67 0.99 7.18
C ASP A 23 41.20 2.26 6.50
N ALA A 24 40.98 2.40 5.19
CA ALA A 24 41.33 3.60 4.44
C ALA A 24 40.53 4.82 4.91
N ILE A 25 39.21 4.66 5.10
CA ILE A 25 38.33 5.71 5.64
C ILE A 25 38.77 6.09 7.05
N ASN A 26 39.05 5.11 7.92
CA ASN A 26 39.47 5.37 9.29
C ASN A 26 40.82 6.10 9.34
N SER A 27 41.76 5.72 8.47
CA SER A 27 43.10 6.32 8.39
C SER A 27 43.09 7.75 7.83
N ALA A 28 42.15 8.07 6.93
CA ALA A 28 41.99 9.42 6.40
C ALA A 28 41.54 10.44 7.47
N GLY A 29 40.75 10.01 8.45
CA GLY A 29 40.31 10.82 9.59
C GLY A 29 39.29 11.92 9.26
N SER A 30 39.09 12.26 7.98
CA SER A 30 38.04 13.17 7.52
C SER A 30 37.44 12.72 6.18
N ALA A 31 36.20 13.13 5.94
CA ALA A 31 35.48 12.96 4.68
C ALA A 31 35.05 14.32 4.14
N ARG A 32 35.33 14.59 2.87
CA ARG A 32 35.03 15.87 2.23
C ARG A 32 33.68 15.82 1.55
N VAL A 33 32.82 16.82 1.78
CA VAL A 33 31.56 16.97 1.05
C VAL A 33 31.87 17.25 -0.42
N SER A 34 31.61 16.28 -1.29
CA SER A 34 31.86 16.39 -2.74
C SER A 34 30.66 16.96 -3.48
N LYS A 35 29.44 16.69 -3.00
CA LYS A 35 28.20 17.17 -3.60
C LYS A 35 27.12 17.34 -2.55
N LEU A 36 26.39 18.44 -2.63
CA LEU A 36 25.25 18.71 -1.75
C LEU A 36 24.03 19.12 -2.56
N ARG A 37 22.92 18.38 -2.41
CA ARG A 37 21.65 18.68 -3.09
C ARG A 37 20.51 18.67 -2.09
N THR A 38 19.75 19.75 -2.05
CA THR A 38 18.49 19.82 -1.29
C THR A 38 17.34 20.00 -2.26
N GLU A 39 16.31 19.17 -2.12
CA GLU A 39 15.09 19.25 -2.93
C GLU A 39 13.85 19.30 -2.05
N ARG A 40 12.93 20.21 -2.37
CA ARG A 40 11.60 20.25 -1.78
C ARG A 40 10.76 19.10 -2.34
N MET A 41 10.51 18.09 -1.51
CA MET A 41 9.65 16.96 -1.83
C MET A 41 8.21 17.25 -1.39
N ARG A 42 7.25 16.75 -2.18
CA ARG A 42 5.82 16.87 -1.90
C ARG A 42 5.16 15.50 -1.98
N GLU A 43 4.55 15.07 -0.89
CA GLU A 43 3.73 13.86 -0.79
C GLU A 43 2.25 14.25 -0.76
N VAL A 44 1.51 13.86 -1.80
CA VAL A 44 0.06 14.07 -1.86
C VAL A 44 -0.68 13.15 -0.90
N ALA A 45 -1.84 13.59 -0.43
CA ALA A 45 -2.70 12.77 0.41
C ALA A 45 -3.06 11.46 -0.30
N PRO A 46 -3.02 10.33 0.42
CA PRO A 46 -3.46 9.07 -0.13
C PRO A 46 -5.00 9.10 -0.20
N LEU A 47 -5.58 8.43 -1.18
CA LEU A 47 -7.02 8.49 -1.45
C LEU A 47 -7.87 7.99 -0.27
N PRO A 48 -9.18 8.33 -0.22
CA PRO A 48 -10.18 7.54 0.48
C PRO A 48 -10.05 6.04 0.20
N PHE A 49 -10.60 5.21 1.08
CA PHE A 49 -10.47 3.77 0.95
C PHE A 49 -11.40 3.23 -0.13
N ASP A 50 -10.87 2.34 -0.97
CA ASP A 50 -11.61 1.19 -1.47
C ASP A 50 -11.52 0.04 -0.44
N LEU A 51 -12.34 -1.01 -0.59
CA LEU A 51 -12.40 -2.12 0.37
C LEU A 51 -11.06 -2.86 0.50
N GLY A 52 -10.43 -3.23 -0.60
CA GLY A 52 -9.17 -3.96 -0.58
C GLY A 52 -8.03 -3.17 0.05
N THR A 53 -7.99 -1.86 -0.16
CA THR A 53 -7.02 -0.96 0.50
C THR A 53 -7.33 -0.84 2.00
N LEU A 54 -8.61 -0.82 2.39
CA LEU A 54 -9.00 -0.88 3.80
C LEU A 54 -8.55 -2.20 4.44
N GLN A 55 -8.78 -3.33 3.79
CA GLN A 55 -8.35 -4.67 4.22
C GLN A 55 -6.82 -4.77 4.35
N GLU A 56 -6.06 -4.26 3.38
CA GLU A 56 -4.59 -4.20 3.46
C GLU A 56 -4.14 -3.44 4.72
N VAL A 57 -4.71 -2.25 4.94
CA VAL A 57 -4.31 -1.40 6.08
C VAL A 57 -4.75 -1.98 7.41
N CYS A 58 -5.97 -2.54 7.50
CA CYS A 58 -6.49 -3.19 8.69
C CYS A 58 -5.67 -4.44 9.05
N SER A 59 -5.30 -5.27 8.07
CA SER A 59 -4.43 -6.43 8.31
C SER A 59 -3.07 -5.99 8.86
N LYS A 60 -2.45 -4.99 8.22
CA LYS A 60 -1.14 -4.48 8.62
C LYS A 60 -1.14 -3.82 10.00
N LYS A 61 -2.09 -2.93 10.28
CA LYS A 61 -2.11 -2.10 11.50
C LYS A 61 -2.85 -2.74 12.66
N LEU A 62 -3.95 -3.41 12.38
CA LEU A 62 -4.88 -3.93 13.39
C LEU A 62 -4.83 -5.46 13.49
N GLY A 63 -4.14 -6.14 12.56
CA GLY A 63 -4.08 -7.61 12.55
C GLY A 63 -5.40 -8.28 12.18
N LEU A 64 -6.31 -7.55 11.53
CA LEU A 64 -7.62 -8.06 11.12
C LEU A 64 -7.51 -8.88 9.83
N GLY A 65 -8.29 -9.96 9.75
CA GLY A 65 -8.49 -10.68 8.50
C GLY A 65 -9.29 -9.87 7.48
N ALA A 66 -9.25 -10.29 6.22
CA ALA A 66 -9.97 -9.62 5.14
C ALA A 66 -11.49 -9.70 5.34
N GLN A 67 -12.00 -10.87 5.72
CA GLN A 67 -13.43 -11.07 6.01
C GLN A 67 -13.88 -10.30 7.25
N GLU A 68 -13.12 -10.39 8.34
CA GLU A 68 -13.42 -9.63 9.57
C GLU A 68 -13.46 -8.11 9.30
N THR A 69 -12.54 -7.59 8.48
CA THR A 69 -12.55 -6.18 8.09
C THR A 69 -13.82 -5.81 7.32
N LEU A 70 -14.27 -6.67 6.39
CA LEU A 70 -15.49 -6.47 5.63
C LEU A 70 -16.73 -6.48 6.54
N ASP A 71 -16.80 -7.43 7.48
CA ASP A 71 -17.93 -7.54 8.42
C ASP A 71 -18.03 -6.29 9.31
N ILE A 72 -16.89 -5.79 9.80
CA ILE A 72 -16.83 -4.54 10.56
C ILE A 72 -17.26 -3.35 9.69
N ALA A 73 -16.76 -3.25 8.47
CA ALA A 73 -17.12 -2.15 7.57
C ALA A 73 -18.62 -2.18 7.21
N GLN A 74 -19.20 -3.37 7.04
CA GLN A 74 -20.63 -3.58 6.86
C GLN A 74 -21.42 -3.14 8.10
N ALA A 75 -20.99 -3.49 9.31
CA ALA A 75 -21.62 -3.02 10.53
C ALA A 75 -21.57 -1.49 10.64
N LEU A 76 -20.42 -0.86 10.31
CA LEU A 76 -20.28 0.60 10.28
C LEU A 76 -21.25 1.26 9.29
N TYR A 77 -21.58 0.59 8.18
CA TYR A 77 -22.50 1.07 7.15
C TYR A 77 -23.98 0.82 7.50
N GLU A 78 -24.37 -0.41 7.82
CA GLU A 78 -25.77 -0.81 7.96
C GLU A 78 -26.32 -0.54 9.37
N THR A 79 -25.52 -0.88 10.40
CA THR A 79 -25.92 -0.79 11.81
C THR A 79 -25.66 0.60 12.38
N TYR A 80 -24.44 1.09 12.23
CA TYR A 80 -24.04 2.38 12.81
C TYR A 80 -24.31 3.56 11.87
N LYS A 81 -24.39 3.33 10.55
CA LYS A 81 -24.63 4.34 9.51
C LYS A 81 -23.63 5.49 9.49
N VAL A 82 -22.39 5.22 9.93
CA VAL A 82 -21.32 6.21 10.09
C VAL A 82 -20.34 6.26 8.92
N VAL A 83 -20.43 5.31 7.98
CA VAL A 83 -19.63 5.29 6.73
C VAL A 83 -20.53 5.04 5.52
N THR A 84 -20.02 5.32 4.33
CA THR A 84 -20.68 5.01 3.04
C THR A 84 -20.47 3.54 2.65
N TYR A 85 -21.09 3.11 1.54
CA TYR A 85 -21.10 1.72 1.08
C TYR A 85 -19.69 1.08 1.06
N PRO A 86 -19.43 0.02 1.85
CA PRO A 86 -18.08 -0.44 2.13
C PRO A 86 -17.55 -1.47 1.13
N ARG A 87 -18.34 -1.93 0.16
CA ARG A 87 -17.90 -2.88 -0.89
C ARG A 87 -17.52 -2.15 -2.18
N SER A 88 -16.95 -0.95 -2.03
CA SER A 88 -16.48 -0.12 -3.15
C SER A 88 -15.07 -0.52 -3.58
N ASP A 89 -14.82 -0.52 -4.89
CA ASP A 89 -13.51 -0.69 -5.52
C ASP A 89 -12.81 0.64 -5.85
N CYS A 90 -13.49 1.75 -5.58
CA CYS A 90 -13.05 3.08 -5.95
C CYS A 90 -12.54 3.86 -4.74
N GLY A 91 -11.37 4.50 -4.86
CA GLY A 91 -10.86 5.46 -3.87
C GLY A 91 -11.17 6.92 -4.19
N TYR A 92 -11.89 7.22 -5.27
CA TYR A 92 -12.26 8.58 -5.69
C TYR A 92 -13.68 8.95 -5.25
N LEU A 93 -13.99 10.24 -5.25
CA LEU A 93 -15.26 10.83 -4.83
C LEU A 93 -15.86 11.66 -5.98
N PRO A 94 -17.20 11.67 -6.15
CA PRO A 94 -17.87 12.56 -7.07
C PRO A 94 -17.66 14.03 -6.68
N GLN A 95 -17.46 14.91 -7.65
CA GLN A 95 -17.25 16.33 -7.39
C GLN A 95 -18.47 17.01 -6.77
N SER A 96 -19.68 16.49 -7.04
CA SER A 96 -20.94 16.98 -6.49
C SER A 96 -21.04 16.81 -4.97
N GLN A 97 -20.48 15.72 -4.42
CA GLN A 97 -20.47 15.44 -2.98
C GLN A 97 -19.57 16.39 -2.19
N HIS A 98 -18.69 17.16 -2.84
CA HIS A 98 -17.84 18.14 -2.13
C HIS A 98 -18.66 19.20 -1.40
N SER A 99 -19.88 19.49 -1.85
CA SER A 99 -20.82 20.38 -1.17
C SER A 99 -21.18 19.94 0.26
N GLU A 100 -21.06 18.63 0.56
CA GLU A 100 -21.31 18.05 1.88
C GLU A 100 -20.07 18.07 2.79
N ALA A 101 -18.90 18.47 2.27
CA ALA A 101 -17.64 18.40 3.00
C ALA A 101 -17.67 19.17 4.32
N ALA A 102 -18.21 20.40 4.30
CA ALA A 102 -18.29 21.24 5.48
C ALA A 102 -19.16 20.63 6.58
N SER A 103 -20.31 20.03 6.22
CA SER A 103 -21.22 19.42 7.20
C SER A 103 -20.63 18.14 7.79
N ILE A 104 -19.97 17.30 6.99
CA ILE A 104 -19.29 16.09 7.46
C ILE A 104 -18.14 16.47 8.39
N LEU A 105 -17.29 17.44 8.02
CA LEU A 105 -16.18 17.90 8.86
C LEU A 105 -16.68 18.43 10.21
N ALA A 106 -17.74 19.23 10.22
CA ALA A 106 -18.35 19.74 11.45
C ALA A 106 -18.88 18.60 12.34
N ALA A 107 -19.58 17.62 11.75
CA ALA A 107 -20.07 16.45 12.49
C ALA A 107 -18.92 15.65 13.12
N LEU A 108 -17.82 15.45 12.38
CA LEU A 108 -16.63 14.75 12.88
C LEU A 108 -15.97 15.50 14.05
N GLN A 109 -15.81 16.82 13.94
CA GLN A 109 -15.23 17.64 15.00
C GLN A 109 -16.11 17.65 16.26
N GLN A 110 -17.42 17.70 16.09
CA GLN A 110 -18.36 17.62 17.21
C GLN A 110 -18.31 16.26 17.90
N ALA A 111 -18.20 15.17 17.13
CA ALA A 111 -18.23 13.81 17.65
C ALA A 111 -16.89 13.30 18.21
N ASP A 112 -15.77 13.97 17.89
CA ASP A 112 -14.46 13.64 18.44
C ASP A 112 -13.65 14.90 18.79
N PRO A 113 -13.69 15.35 20.07
CA PRO A 113 -12.90 16.48 20.55
C PRO A 113 -11.39 16.33 20.33
N SER A 114 -10.86 15.12 20.13
CA SER A 114 -9.44 14.92 19.82
C SER A 114 -9.02 15.54 18.49
N LEU A 115 -9.97 15.95 17.65
CA LEU A 115 -9.72 16.64 16.38
C LEU A 115 -9.51 18.15 16.54
N ALA A 116 -9.69 18.72 17.74
CA ALA A 116 -9.52 20.16 17.98
C ALA A 116 -8.16 20.72 17.49
N PRO A 117 -7.01 20.06 17.70
CA PRO A 117 -5.72 20.54 17.18
C PRO A 117 -5.63 20.56 15.64
N LEU A 118 -6.51 19.84 14.94
CA LEU A 118 -6.54 19.78 13.48
C LEU A 118 -7.38 20.91 12.87
N ALA A 119 -8.27 21.54 13.65
CA ALA A 119 -9.27 22.48 13.15
C ALA A 119 -8.66 23.65 12.36
N GLY A 120 -7.55 24.23 12.84
CA GLY A 120 -6.87 25.34 12.16
C GLY A 120 -6.15 24.96 10.86
N HIS A 121 -6.06 23.67 10.54
CA HIS A 121 -5.40 23.18 9.32
C HIS A 121 -6.38 22.64 8.28
N LEU A 122 -7.63 22.37 8.67
CA LEU A 122 -8.66 21.85 7.78
C LEU A 122 -9.24 22.98 6.94
N ASP A 123 -9.21 22.79 5.62
CA ASP A 123 -9.86 23.68 4.66
C ASP A 123 -10.99 22.92 3.96
N PRO A 124 -12.27 23.16 4.31
CA PRO A 124 -13.41 22.51 3.67
C PRO A 124 -13.51 22.80 2.16
N GLN A 125 -12.93 23.90 1.68
CA GLN A 125 -12.93 24.26 0.26
C GLN A 125 -11.84 23.52 -0.53
N ARG A 126 -10.86 22.92 0.16
CA ARG A 126 -9.80 22.15 -0.51
C ARG A 126 -10.39 20.97 -1.28
N ARG A 127 -9.97 20.87 -2.54
CA ARG A 127 -10.23 19.72 -3.40
C ARG A 127 -8.92 19.01 -3.69
N SER A 128 -8.65 17.92 -2.96
CA SER A 128 -7.56 17.01 -3.30
C SER A 128 -7.86 16.27 -4.62
N ARG A 129 -6.90 15.47 -5.10
CA ARG A 129 -7.10 14.60 -6.27
C ARG A 129 -8.22 13.55 -6.10
N ALA A 130 -8.77 13.38 -4.90
CA ALA A 130 -9.83 12.42 -4.65
C ALA A 130 -11.15 12.83 -5.35
N TRP A 131 -11.42 14.12 -5.54
CA TRP A 131 -12.65 14.61 -6.18
C TRP A 131 -12.49 14.56 -7.71
N ASN A 132 -12.96 13.49 -8.34
CA ASN A 132 -12.76 13.26 -9.77
C ASN A 132 -13.81 12.31 -10.35
N ASP A 133 -14.84 12.86 -11.01
CA ASP A 133 -15.94 12.07 -11.58
C ASP A 133 -15.47 11.04 -12.60
N ALA A 134 -14.44 11.36 -13.39
CA ALA A 134 -13.88 10.46 -14.41
C ALA A 134 -13.16 9.23 -13.83
N LYS A 135 -12.97 9.18 -12.51
CA LYS A 135 -12.33 8.07 -11.80
C LYS A 135 -13.29 7.36 -10.82
N VAL A 136 -14.54 7.79 -10.75
CA VAL A 136 -15.59 7.13 -9.96
C VAL A 136 -16.15 5.97 -10.78
N SER A 137 -16.29 4.79 -10.14
CA SER A 137 -16.90 3.60 -10.75
C SER A 137 -18.41 3.59 -10.46
N ALA A 138 -19.03 2.41 -10.33
CA ALA A 138 -20.40 2.29 -9.82
C ALA A 138 -20.53 2.84 -8.37
N HIS A 139 -19.43 2.86 -7.63
CA HIS A 139 -19.35 3.36 -6.26
C HIS A 139 -18.17 4.31 -6.09
N HIS A 140 -18.12 5.00 -4.96
CA HIS A 140 -17.06 5.95 -4.61
C HIS A 140 -16.33 5.51 -3.34
N GLY A 141 -15.30 6.26 -2.95
CA GLY A 141 -14.51 6.02 -1.75
C GLY A 141 -15.35 5.87 -0.48
N ILE A 142 -14.94 4.95 0.37
CA ILE A 142 -15.51 4.72 1.70
C ILE A 142 -15.11 5.90 2.58
N ILE A 143 -16.10 6.71 2.96
CA ILE A 143 -15.92 7.95 3.75
C ILE A 143 -16.90 7.98 4.92
N PRO A 144 -16.63 8.78 5.97
CA PRO A 144 -17.61 9.05 7.01
C PRO A 144 -18.86 9.76 6.46
N THR A 145 -19.99 9.59 7.14
CA THR A 145 -21.24 10.30 6.86
C THR A 145 -21.44 11.46 7.86
N ALA A 146 -22.32 12.41 7.54
CA ALA A 146 -22.76 13.43 8.49
C ALA A 146 -23.57 12.86 9.67
N ALA A 147 -24.01 11.60 9.59
CA ALA A 147 -24.68 10.88 10.66
C ALA A 147 -23.70 10.33 11.72
N ALA A 148 -22.40 10.59 11.59
CA ALA A 148 -21.35 10.27 12.56
C ALA A 148 -21.51 11.03 13.89
N LYS A 149 -22.60 10.74 14.61
CA LYS A 149 -22.87 11.16 15.99
C LYS A 149 -22.68 9.94 16.89
N ASN A 150 -22.52 10.17 18.19
CA ASN A 150 -22.47 9.11 19.20
C ASN A 150 -21.37 8.05 18.94
N LEU A 151 -20.18 8.50 18.53
CA LEU A 151 -19.05 7.63 18.19
C LEU A 151 -18.51 6.84 19.39
N GLU A 152 -18.88 7.20 20.62
CA GLU A 152 -18.60 6.44 21.85
C GLU A 152 -19.22 5.03 21.83
N ARG A 153 -20.28 4.82 21.02
CA ARG A 153 -20.86 3.49 20.80
C ARG A 153 -19.97 2.57 19.96
N LEU A 154 -19.02 3.12 19.22
CA LEU A 154 -18.01 2.33 18.53
C LEU A 154 -16.92 1.97 19.53
N THR A 155 -16.74 0.67 19.78
CA THR A 155 -15.71 0.14 20.68
C THR A 155 -14.79 -0.82 19.94
N GLY A 156 -13.59 -1.04 20.51
CA GLY A 156 -12.61 -2.00 20.00
C GLY A 156 -12.32 -1.87 18.50
N LYS A 157 -12.48 -2.97 17.77
CA LYS A 157 -12.16 -3.07 16.33
C LYS A 157 -13.02 -2.13 15.47
N HIS A 158 -14.30 -1.93 15.80
CA HIS A 158 -15.17 -1.01 15.06
C HIS A 158 -14.66 0.43 15.13
N ARG A 159 -14.29 0.90 16.34
CA ARG A 159 -13.68 2.24 16.51
C ARG A 159 -12.37 2.34 15.76
N ALA A 160 -11.52 1.32 15.84
CA ALA A 160 -10.22 1.32 15.17
C ALA A 160 -10.35 1.42 13.64
N VAL A 161 -11.23 0.63 13.02
CA VAL A 161 -11.49 0.68 11.57
C VAL A 161 -12.08 2.03 11.16
N TYR A 162 -13.09 2.52 11.90
CA TYR A 162 -13.68 3.84 11.64
C TYR A 162 -12.65 4.97 11.73
N THR A 163 -11.76 4.92 12.73
CA THR A 163 -10.67 5.89 12.89
C THR A 163 -9.74 5.93 11.68
N LEU A 164 -9.44 4.78 11.04
CA LEU A 164 -8.67 4.74 9.79
C LEU A 164 -9.44 5.45 8.66
N ILE A 165 -10.72 5.10 8.46
CA ILE A 165 -11.58 5.67 7.41
C ILE A 165 -11.67 7.19 7.55
N ARG A 166 -11.95 7.66 8.78
CA ARG A 166 -11.99 9.07 9.11
C ARG A 166 -10.68 9.78 8.81
N ALA A 167 -9.53 9.20 9.18
CA ALA A 167 -8.24 9.80 8.92
C ALA A 167 -7.97 9.98 7.42
N ARG A 168 -8.39 9.04 6.57
CA ARG A 168 -8.29 9.17 5.11
C ARG A 168 -9.19 10.26 4.56
N TYR A 169 -10.38 10.46 5.11
CA TYR A 169 -11.24 11.56 4.68
C TYR A 169 -10.69 12.92 5.09
N LEU A 170 -10.28 13.09 6.37
CA LEU A 170 -9.67 14.33 6.88
C LEU A 170 -8.42 14.74 6.09
N ALA A 171 -7.61 13.76 5.66
CA ALA A 171 -6.43 13.97 4.82
C ALA A 171 -6.72 14.71 3.51
N GLN A 172 -7.96 14.64 2.99
CA GLN A 172 -8.34 15.30 1.73
C GLN A 172 -8.49 16.83 1.86
N PHE A 173 -8.61 17.33 3.10
CA PHE A 173 -8.81 18.73 3.43
C PHE A 173 -7.58 19.39 4.06
N LEU A 174 -6.47 18.65 4.15
CA LEU A 174 -5.19 19.12 4.64
C LEU A 174 -4.23 19.41 3.48
N PRO A 175 -3.23 20.29 3.67
CA PRO A 175 -2.20 20.52 2.67
C PRO A 175 -1.36 19.25 2.42
N ASN A 176 -0.61 19.25 1.32
CA ASN A 176 0.34 18.19 1.04
C ASN A 176 1.40 18.12 2.14
N HIS A 177 1.94 16.93 2.39
CA HIS A 177 3.11 16.81 3.25
C HIS A 177 4.34 17.23 2.47
N GLU A 178 5.09 18.21 2.99
CA GLU A 178 6.27 18.75 2.33
C GLU A 178 7.50 18.65 3.23
N TYR A 179 8.62 18.28 2.65
CA TYR A 179 9.91 18.19 3.35
C TYR A 179 11.06 18.50 2.41
N ASP A 180 12.12 19.07 2.97
CA ASP A 180 13.39 19.22 2.26
C ASP A 180 14.19 17.92 2.43
N ARG A 181 14.50 17.27 1.30
CA ARG A 181 15.36 16.09 1.23
C ARG A 181 16.77 16.56 0.84
N THR A 182 17.69 16.51 1.79
CA THR A 182 19.10 16.83 1.56
C THR A 182 19.88 15.55 1.37
N GLN A 183 20.54 15.40 0.23
CA GLN A 183 21.54 14.37 -0.03
C GLN A 183 22.92 15.01 -0.01
N ALA A 184 23.80 14.50 0.84
CA ALA A 184 25.21 14.86 0.90
C ALA A 184 26.04 13.65 0.50
N ASP A 185 26.83 13.80 -0.55
CA ASP A 185 27.81 12.81 -0.99
C ASP A 185 29.20 13.27 -0.52
N PHE A 186 29.98 12.34 0.01
CA PHE A 186 31.30 12.61 0.57
C PHE A 186 32.34 11.72 -0.12
N ASP A 187 33.53 12.28 -0.29
CA ASP A 187 34.72 11.53 -0.67
C ASP A 187 35.63 11.35 0.55
N CYS A 188 36.09 10.13 0.78
CA CYS A 188 37.04 9.81 1.84
C CYS A 188 38.02 8.75 1.33
N ALA A 189 39.27 9.15 1.08
CA ALA A 189 40.29 8.28 0.50
C ALA A 189 39.82 7.56 -0.80
N GLY A 190 39.07 8.27 -1.66
CA GLY A 190 38.49 7.71 -2.88
C GLY A 190 37.25 6.83 -2.69
N GLN A 191 36.78 6.65 -1.44
CA GLN A 191 35.54 5.93 -1.13
C GLN A 191 34.36 6.91 -1.10
N ALA A 192 33.30 6.56 -1.84
CA ALA A 192 32.08 7.35 -1.90
C ALA A 192 31.15 7.01 -0.73
N LEU A 193 30.84 8.01 0.09
CA LEU A 193 29.88 7.91 1.20
C LEU A 193 28.66 8.79 0.92
N ARG A 194 27.49 8.40 1.42
CA ARG A 194 26.24 9.14 1.23
C ARG A 194 25.43 9.24 2.50
N ALA A 195 24.99 10.45 2.82
CA ALA A 195 24.01 10.73 3.87
C ALA A 195 22.75 11.37 3.26
N VAL A 196 21.59 11.01 3.78
CA VAL A 196 20.30 11.60 3.39
C VAL A 196 19.57 12.10 4.63
N GLY A 197 19.29 13.40 4.66
CA GLY A 197 18.45 14.05 5.65
C GLY A 197 17.07 14.37 5.13
N LYS A 198 16.11 14.43 6.04
CA LYS A 198 14.76 14.93 5.77
C LYS A 198 14.35 15.94 6.83
N GLN A 199 14.05 17.16 6.41
CA GLN A 199 13.51 18.21 7.28
C GLN A 199 12.05 18.48 6.90
N ILE A 200 11.13 18.20 7.80
CA ILE A 200 9.70 18.46 7.56
C ILE A 200 9.48 19.97 7.51
N VAL A 201 8.85 20.44 6.43
CA VAL A 201 8.48 21.85 6.26
C VAL A 201 6.97 22.02 6.48
N GLU A 202 6.16 21.11 5.96
CA GLU A 202 4.73 21.03 6.25
C GLU A 202 4.36 19.58 6.57
N ALA A 203 3.83 19.33 7.77
CA ALA A 203 3.35 17.99 8.13
C ALA A 203 2.17 17.56 7.25
N GLY A 204 1.32 18.51 6.84
CA GLY A 204 0.24 18.30 5.88
C GLY A 204 -0.77 17.27 6.32
N TRP A 205 -1.25 16.47 5.38
CA TRP A 205 -2.22 15.39 5.61
C TRP A 205 -1.80 14.36 6.66
N LYS A 206 -0.51 14.25 7.00
CA LYS A 206 -0.04 13.37 8.09
C LYS A 206 -0.56 13.81 9.47
N ARG A 207 -1.02 15.06 9.62
CA ARG A 207 -1.67 15.58 10.85
C ARG A 207 -2.99 14.88 11.17
N ALA A 208 -3.73 14.39 10.16
CA ALA A 208 -5.07 13.82 10.37
C ALA A 208 -5.07 12.64 11.35
N LEU A 209 -4.02 11.80 11.27
CA LEU A 209 -3.70 10.79 12.28
C LEU A 209 -2.32 10.17 11.97
N PRO A 210 -1.24 10.64 12.60
CA PRO A 210 0.13 10.22 12.28
C PRO A 210 0.32 8.70 12.34
N GLU A 211 -0.25 8.03 13.34
CA GLU A 211 -0.12 6.58 13.53
C GLU A 211 -0.90 5.76 12.50
N ALA A 212 -2.09 6.21 12.11
CA ALA A 212 -2.91 5.55 11.09
C ALA A 212 -2.42 5.81 9.66
N LEU A 213 -1.73 6.92 9.44
CA LEU A 213 -1.30 7.35 8.11
C LEU A 213 0.19 7.11 7.85
N ALA A 214 0.99 6.91 8.91
CA ALA A 214 2.37 6.46 8.77
C ALA A 214 2.41 5.05 8.17
N PRO A 215 3.33 4.76 7.23
CA PRO A 215 3.68 3.39 6.88
C PRO A 215 4.05 2.63 8.16
N ALA A 216 3.62 1.36 8.31
CA ALA A 216 4.08 0.58 9.45
C ALA A 216 5.61 0.53 9.43
N ARG A 217 6.24 0.91 10.55
CA ARG A 217 7.69 0.91 10.67
C ARG A 217 8.19 -0.52 10.45
N GLY A 218 8.91 -0.75 9.36
CA GLY A 218 9.82 -1.89 9.29
C GLY A 218 10.90 -1.70 10.36
N ARG A 219 11.45 -2.80 10.88
CA ARG A 219 12.42 -2.79 11.99
C ARG A 219 13.71 -1.99 11.76
N GLU A 220 13.96 -1.43 10.56
CA GLU A 220 15.27 -0.89 10.18
C GLU A 220 15.28 0.55 9.65
N ALA A 221 14.13 1.19 9.41
CA ALA A 221 14.15 2.58 8.94
C ALA A 221 14.28 3.53 10.14
N ALA A 222 15.50 4.05 10.37
CA ALA A 222 15.72 5.15 11.31
C ALA A 222 14.74 6.30 11.02
N ALA A 223 14.25 6.94 12.07
CA ALA A 223 13.36 8.09 11.92
C ALA A 223 14.06 9.14 11.04
N PRO A 224 13.33 9.78 10.11
CA PRO A 224 13.90 10.83 9.28
C PRO A 224 14.49 11.92 10.18
N GLN A 225 15.79 12.14 10.07
CA GLN A 225 16.53 13.18 10.80
C GLN A 225 17.05 14.23 9.82
N PRO A 226 17.07 15.51 10.19
CA PRO A 226 17.75 16.53 9.41
C PRO A 226 19.26 16.25 9.40
N LEU A 227 19.94 16.64 8.32
CA LEU A 227 21.41 16.74 8.36
C LEU A 227 21.80 18.06 9.02
N PRO A 228 22.98 18.14 9.66
CA PRO A 228 23.54 19.43 10.05
C PRO A 228 23.76 20.31 8.83
N ILE A 229 24.03 21.60 9.05
CA ILE A 229 24.37 22.52 7.98
C ILE A 229 25.69 22.07 7.35
N LEU A 230 25.68 21.79 6.05
CA LEU A 230 26.83 21.38 5.25
C LEU A 230 27.06 22.36 4.10
N ARG A 231 28.28 22.40 3.58
CA ARG A 231 28.64 23.11 2.34
C ARG A 231 29.59 22.25 1.52
N GLU A 232 29.53 22.35 0.20
CA GLU A 232 30.49 21.65 -0.66
C GLU A 232 31.92 22.06 -0.33
N GLY A 233 32.82 21.08 -0.36
CA GLY A 233 34.21 21.23 0.02
C GLY A 233 34.48 21.22 1.53
N LEU A 234 33.48 21.15 2.40
CA LEU A 234 33.65 21.01 3.85
C LEU A 234 34.24 19.64 4.21
N ASP A 235 35.28 19.63 5.04
CA ASP A 235 35.81 18.41 5.64
C ASP A 235 35.10 18.11 6.96
N CYS A 236 34.55 16.90 7.08
CA CYS A 236 33.90 16.39 8.27
C CYS A 236 34.80 15.36 8.94
N ALA A 237 35.10 15.55 10.23
CA ALA A 237 35.89 14.59 11.00
C ALA A 237 35.15 13.25 11.14
N ILE A 238 35.89 12.15 10.99
CA ILE A 238 35.36 10.79 11.16
C ILE A 238 35.50 10.43 12.63
N ALA A 239 34.35 10.30 13.31
CA ALA A 239 34.32 9.90 14.71
C ALA A 239 34.52 8.39 14.88
N ASN A 240 33.84 7.59 14.05
CA ASN A 240 33.88 6.13 14.08
C ASN A 240 33.59 5.56 12.69
N VAL A 241 34.16 4.40 12.40
CA VAL A 241 33.83 3.59 11.22
C VAL A 241 33.26 2.26 11.69
N HIS A 242 32.09 1.88 11.16
CA HIS A 242 31.46 0.61 11.46
C HIS A 242 31.21 -0.15 10.17
N LEU A 243 31.95 -1.24 9.98
CA LEU A 243 31.68 -2.19 8.91
C LEU A 243 30.42 -2.98 9.28
N LYS A 244 29.39 -2.92 8.44
CA LYS A 244 28.13 -3.65 8.65
C LYS A 244 28.18 -4.97 7.90
N ASP A 245 28.19 -6.06 8.64
CA ASP A 245 27.98 -7.39 8.10
C ASP A 245 26.46 -7.68 8.05
N LEU A 246 25.93 -7.86 6.84
CA LEU A 246 24.49 -7.97 6.58
C LEU A 246 24.18 -9.18 5.72
N TRP A 247 23.01 -9.76 5.98
CA TRP A 247 22.51 -10.93 5.27
C TRP A 247 21.25 -10.58 4.49
N THR A 248 21.17 -11.07 3.26
CA THR A 248 19.91 -11.02 2.51
C THR A 248 18.85 -11.79 3.28
N GLN A 249 17.62 -11.28 3.27
CA GLN A 249 16.50 -11.92 3.94
C GLN A 249 15.61 -12.58 2.88
N PRO A 250 15.06 -13.78 3.14
CA PRO A 250 14.06 -14.35 2.25
C PRO A 250 12.84 -13.42 2.17
N PRO A 251 12.05 -13.50 1.09
CA PRO A 251 10.80 -12.76 0.98
C PRO A 251 9.91 -12.98 2.20
N LYS A 252 9.28 -11.91 2.69
CA LYS A 252 8.34 -12.03 3.80
C LYS A 252 7.12 -12.85 3.36
N PRO A 253 6.61 -13.75 4.21
CA PRO A 253 5.35 -14.43 3.94
C PRO A 253 4.22 -13.43 3.72
N PHE A 254 3.25 -13.78 2.88
CA PHE A 254 2.04 -12.99 2.72
C PHE A 254 1.25 -12.95 4.05
N THR A 255 0.77 -11.78 4.45
CA THR A 255 -0.42 -11.69 5.31
C THR A 255 -1.69 -11.72 4.44
N GLU A 256 -2.87 -11.82 5.04
CA GLU A 256 -4.13 -11.67 4.28
C GLU A 256 -4.19 -10.34 3.52
N GLY A 257 -3.76 -9.24 4.15
CA GLY A 257 -3.72 -7.93 3.50
C GLY A 257 -2.73 -7.89 2.33
N ASP A 258 -1.56 -8.51 2.48
CA ASP A 258 -0.59 -8.61 1.38
C ASP A 258 -1.14 -9.47 0.23
N LEU A 259 -1.89 -10.53 0.54
CA LEU A 259 -2.53 -11.40 -0.46
C LEU A 259 -3.66 -10.67 -1.20
N ILE A 260 -4.53 -9.92 -0.50
CA ILE A 260 -5.53 -9.04 -1.13
C ILE A 260 -4.85 -8.06 -2.08
N LYS A 261 -3.76 -7.42 -1.64
CA LYS A 261 -2.98 -6.51 -2.48
C LYS A 261 -2.39 -7.22 -3.69
N ALA A 262 -1.90 -8.44 -3.54
CA ALA A 262 -1.38 -9.24 -4.65
C ALA A 262 -2.48 -9.59 -5.66
N MET A 263 -3.66 -10.00 -5.18
CA MET A 263 -4.83 -10.28 -6.03
C MET A 263 -5.26 -9.04 -6.84
N LYS A 264 -5.27 -7.84 -6.22
CA LYS A 264 -5.54 -6.56 -6.92
C LYS A 264 -4.50 -6.22 -7.98
N ASN A 265 -3.24 -6.57 -7.72
CA ASN A 265 -2.10 -6.21 -8.57
C ASN A 265 -1.59 -7.39 -9.41
N VAL A 266 -2.41 -8.43 -9.59
CA VAL A 266 -2.01 -9.69 -10.23
C VAL A 266 -1.54 -9.48 -11.67
N ALA A 267 -1.97 -8.39 -12.31
CA ALA A 267 -1.47 -7.92 -13.61
C ALA A 267 0.06 -7.79 -13.69
N LYS A 268 0.75 -7.60 -12.55
CA LYS A 268 2.23 -7.57 -12.51
C LYS A 268 2.88 -8.92 -12.83
N LEU A 269 2.15 -10.01 -12.67
CA LEU A 269 2.62 -11.38 -12.93
C LEU A 269 2.38 -11.80 -14.38
N VAL A 270 1.61 -11.02 -15.15
CA VAL A 270 1.29 -11.30 -16.55
C VAL A 270 2.22 -10.52 -17.48
N GLN A 271 2.83 -11.23 -18.42
CA GLN A 271 3.77 -10.66 -19.39
C GLN A 271 3.07 -10.03 -20.59
N ASP A 272 1.98 -10.64 -21.06
CA ASP A 272 1.21 -10.13 -22.19
C ASP A 272 0.64 -8.73 -21.88
N PRO A 273 0.99 -7.70 -22.67
CA PRO A 273 0.56 -6.33 -22.40
C PRO A 273 -0.96 -6.11 -22.43
N LEU A 274 -1.69 -6.83 -23.29
CA LEU A 274 -3.14 -6.71 -23.45
C LEU A 274 -3.85 -7.33 -22.24
N LEU A 275 -3.45 -8.55 -21.85
CA LEU A 275 -4.01 -9.22 -20.66
C LEU A 275 -3.68 -8.46 -19.38
N LYS A 276 -2.46 -7.91 -19.30
CA LYS A 276 -2.03 -7.05 -18.21
C LYS A 276 -2.88 -5.78 -18.11
N GLN A 277 -3.22 -5.16 -19.24
CA GLN A 277 -4.11 -3.99 -19.23
C GLN A 277 -5.51 -4.38 -18.77
N LYS A 278 -6.05 -5.49 -19.29
CA LYS A 278 -7.38 -5.97 -18.89
C LYS A 278 -7.50 -6.23 -17.39
N LEU A 279 -6.52 -6.90 -16.80
CA LEU A 279 -6.47 -7.13 -15.35
C LEU A 279 -6.33 -5.84 -14.54
N LYS A 280 -5.75 -4.77 -15.09
CA LYS A 280 -5.77 -3.47 -14.40
C LYS A 280 -7.15 -2.84 -14.43
N ASP A 281 -7.86 -2.97 -15.56
CA ASP A 281 -9.18 -2.39 -15.74
C ASP A 281 -10.23 -3.08 -14.85
N THR A 282 -10.10 -4.40 -14.62
CA THR A 282 -10.97 -5.18 -13.71
C THR A 282 -10.48 -5.21 -12.25
N THR A 283 -9.43 -4.46 -11.92
CA THR A 283 -8.83 -4.43 -10.57
C THR A 283 -8.32 -5.81 -10.11
N GLY A 284 -7.79 -6.63 -11.01
CA GLY A 284 -7.09 -7.87 -10.74
C GLY A 284 -7.96 -9.11 -10.76
N ILE A 285 -7.68 -10.08 -9.87
CA ILE A 285 -8.46 -11.33 -9.75
C ILE A 285 -9.44 -11.26 -8.58
N GLY A 286 -10.69 -11.62 -8.86
CA GLY A 286 -11.80 -11.47 -7.94
C GLY A 286 -12.23 -10.02 -7.76
N THR A 287 -13.52 -9.82 -7.48
CA THR A 287 -14.10 -8.52 -7.14
C THR A 287 -13.86 -8.18 -5.67
N GLU A 288 -13.95 -6.91 -5.29
CA GLU A 288 -13.80 -6.47 -3.89
C GLU A 288 -14.66 -7.28 -2.91
N ALA A 289 -15.88 -7.63 -3.31
CA ALA A 289 -16.81 -8.40 -2.48
C ALA A 289 -16.45 -9.88 -2.32
N THR A 290 -15.60 -10.45 -3.18
CA THR A 290 -15.34 -11.90 -3.23
C THR A 290 -13.98 -12.30 -2.69
N ARG A 291 -12.95 -11.45 -2.77
CA ARG A 291 -11.57 -11.83 -2.39
C ARG A 291 -11.46 -12.29 -0.93
N ALA A 292 -12.15 -11.62 0.00
CA ALA A 292 -12.18 -12.02 1.40
C ALA A 292 -12.75 -13.43 1.59
N GLY A 293 -13.86 -13.73 0.92
CA GLY A 293 -14.49 -15.04 0.95
C GLY A 293 -13.63 -16.13 0.31
N ILE A 294 -12.90 -15.83 -0.77
CA ILE A 294 -11.95 -16.76 -1.38
C ILE A 294 -10.81 -17.10 -0.41
N ILE A 295 -10.19 -16.10 0.22
CA ILE A 295 -9.13 -16.34 1.21
C ILE A 295 -9.67 -17.16 2.39
N GLN A 296 -10.86 -16.82 2.90
CA GLN A 296 -11.50 -17.58 3.97
C GLN A 296 -11.78 -19.03 3.56
N GLY A 297 -12.28 -19.25 2.34
CA GLY A 297 -12.51 -20.61 1.83
C GLY A 297 -11.24 -21.44 1.67
N LEU A 298 -10.10 -20.82 1.31
CA LEU A 298 -8.80 -21.49 1.27
C LEU A 298 -8.31 -21.88 2.68
N LEU A 299 -8.58 -21.05 3.69
CA LEU A 299 -8.29 -21.35 5.09
C LEU A 299 -9.19 -22.48 5.61
N ASP A 300 -10.50 -22.41 5.36
CA ASP A 300 -11.49 -23.38 5.84
C ASP A 300 -11.25 -24.78 5.25
N ARG A 301 -10.80 -24.85 3.99
CA ARG A 301 -10.44 -26.10 3.31
C ARG A 301 -9.04 -26.62 3.69
N GLY A 302 -8.30 -25.89 4.52
CA GLY A 302 -6.96 -26.28 4.97
C GLY A 302 -5.87 -26.16 3.89
N TYR A 303 -6.10 -25.41 2.81
CA TYR A 303 -5.07 -25.10 1.82
C TYR A 303 -4.11 -24.01 2.30
N LEU A 304 -4.62 -23.08 3.10
CA LEU A 304 -3.83 -22.09 3.80
C LEU A 304 -3.97 -22.28 5.31
N ILE A 305 -2.90 -21.96 6.03
CA ILE A 305 -2.90 -21.85 7.50
C ILE A 305 -2.32 -20.50 7.93
N LYS A 306 -2.71 -20.05 9.13
CA LYS A 306 -2.20 -18.82 9.75
C LYS A 306 -1.13 -19.14 10.79
N ASN A 307 0.05 -18.58 10.61
CA ASN A 307 1.13 -18.57 11.59
C ASN A 307 1.28 -17.14 12.14
N GLY A 308 0.49 -16.83 13.17
CA GLY A 308 0.29 -15.44 13.60
C GLY A 308 -0.43 -14.64 12.49
N LYS A 309 0.22 -13.61 11.95
CA LYS A 309 -0.31 -12.81 10.82
C LYS A 309 0.05 -13.39 9.45
N ALA A 310 1.04 -14.27 9.39
CA ALA A 310 1.54 -14.83 8.14
C ALA A 310 0.63 -15.97 7.66
N LEU A 311 0.44 -16.05 6.35
CA LEU A 311 -0.17 -17.17 5.65
C LEU A 311 0.91 -18.12 5.17
N ALA A 312 0.64 -19.42 5.28
CA ALA A 312 1.47 -20.47 4.70
C ALA A 312 0.59 -21.45 3.92
N ALA A 313 1.06 -21.88 2.76
CA ALA A 313 0.46 -22.97 2.02
C ALA A 313 0.75 -24.31 2.71
N THR A 314 -0.20 -25.23 2.67
CA THR A 314 -0.08 -26.56 3.26
C THR A 314 0.32 -27.61 2.21
N ALA A 315 0.72 -28.80 2.65
CA ALA A 315 1.03 -29.91 1.72
C ALA A 315 -0.13 -30.25 0.76
N PRO A 316 -1.40 -30.27 1.19
CA PRO A 316 -2.54 -30.37 0.26
C PRO A 316 -2.60 -29.26 -0.80
N ALA A 317 -2.24 -28.02 -0.45
CA ALA A 317 -2.23 -26.92 -1.42
C ALA A 317 -1.15 -27.10 -2.48
N PHE A 318 0.06 -27.51 -2.09
CA PHE A 318 1.11 -27.85 -3.06
C PHE A 318 0.68 -28.98 -3.99
N SER A 319 0.12 -30.06 -3.42
CA SER A 319 -0.38 -31.20 -4.21
C SER A 319 -1.46 -30.79 -5.20
N LEU A 320 -2.36 -29.88 -4.81
CA LEU A 320 -3.40 -29.33 -5.69
C LEU A 320 -2.79 -28.52 -6.84
N ILE A 321 -1.84 -27.62 -6.54
CA ILE A 321 -1.19 -26.79 -7.56
C ILE A 321 -0.37 -27.64 -8.53
N ASP A 322 0.28 -28.69 -8.06
CA ASP A 322 1.03 -29.62 -8.92
C ASP A 322 0.11 -30.46 -9.82
N ALA A 323 -1.09 -30.79 -9.34
CA ALA A 323 -2.07 -31.58 -10.09
C ALA A 323 -2.89 -30.75 -11.10
N VAL A 324 -3.12 -29.46 -10.83
CA VAL A 324 -3.93 -28.59 -11.70
C VAL A 324 -3.10 -28.15 -12.92
N PRO A 325 -3.64 -28.25 -14.15
CA PRO A 325 -2.99 -27.73 -15.34
C PRO A 325 -2.56 -26.26 -15.16
N ARG A 326 -1.31 -25.94 -15.51
CA ARG A 326 -0.74 -24.58 -15.33
C ARG A 326 -1.62 -23.48 -15.93
N ALA A 327 -2.28 -23.75 -17.05
CA ALA A 327 -3.19 -22.80 -17.68
C ALA A 327 -4.40 -22.43 -16.80
N ILE A 328 -4.87 -23.31 -15.91
CA ILE A 328 -5.96 -23.02 -14.97
C ILE A 328 -5.45 -22.17 -13.79
N ALA A 329 -4.22 -22.40 -13.34
CA ALA A 329 -3.60 -21.63 -12.26
C ALA A 329 -3.02 -20.27 -12.72
N ASP A 330 -2.96 -20.01 -14.03
CA ASP A 330 -2.43 -18.77 -14.60
C ASP A 330 -3.45 -17.62 -14.51
N PRO A 331 -3.14 -16.49 -13.83
CA PRO A 331 -4.02 -15.33 -13.79
C PRO A 331 -4.30 -14.71 -15.17
N GLY A 332 -3.46 -14.96 -16.18
CA GLY A 332 -3.73 -14.59 -17.58
C GLY A 332 -5.02 -15.22 -18.11
N THR A 333 -5.36 -16.44 -17.68
CA THR A 333 -6.61 -17.11 -18.05
C THR A 333 -7.84 -16.38 -17.49
N THR A 334 -7.75 -15.86 -16.26
CA THR A 334 -8.80 -14.99 -15.71
C THR A 334 -8.99 -13.74 -16.57
N ALA A 335 -7.89 -13.10 -17.03
CA ALA A 335 -7.98 -11.92 -17.89
C ALA A 335 -8.75 -12.20 -19.20
N ASN A 336 -8.49 -13.36 -19.82
CA ASN A 336 -9.20 -13.81 -21.01
C ASN A 336 -10.70 -13.99 -20.76
N TRP A 337 -11.06 -14.55 -19.60
CA TRP A 337 -12.47 -14.77 -19.26
C TRP A 337 -13.19 -13.46 -18.98
N GLU A 338 -12.57 -12.53 -18.25
CA GLU A 338 -13.13 -11.19 -18.04
C GLU A 338 -13.33 -10.45 -19.37
N GLN A 339 -12.41 -10.59 -20.33
CA GLN A 339 -12.60 -10.02 -21.67
C GLN A 339 -13.81 -10.64 -22.38
N ALA A 340 -13.96 -11.96 -22.33
CA ALA A 340 -15.10 -12.63 -22.96
C ALA A 340 -16.42 -12.27 -22.28
N LEU A 341 -16.45 -12.11 -20.96
CA LEU A 341 -17.64 -11.65 -20.21
C LEU A 341 -18.03 -10.22 -20.59
N ASP A 342 -17.07 -9.32 -20.80
CA ASP A 342 -17.34 -7.97 -21.30
C ASP A 342 -17.93 -7.99 -22.72
N MET A 343 -17.46 -8.89 -23.59
CA MET A 343 -18.06 -9.09 -24.92
C MET A 343 -19.50 -9.60 -24.83
N VAL A 344 -19.81 -10.42 -23.81
CA VAL A 344 -21.19 -10.83 -23.54
C VAL A 344 -22.02 -9.64 -23.08
N GLN A 345 -21.49 -8.81 -22.19
CA GLN A 345 -22.17 -7.60 -21.71
C GLN A 345 -22.41 -6.58 -22.83
N SER A 346 -21.47 -6.42 -23.77
CA SER A 346 -21.61 -5.49 -24.91
C SER A 346 -22.46 -6.05 -26.06
N GLY A 347 -22.77 -7.35 -26.03
CA GLY A 347 -23.52 -8.05 -27.09
C GLY A 347 -22.65 -8.50 -28.27
N GLU A 348 -21.33 -8.36 -28.21
CA GLU A 348 -20.37 -8.86 -29.21
C GLU A 348 -20.24 -10.39 -29.21
N MET A 349 -20.58 -11.05 -28.11
CA MET A 349 -20.62 -12.51 -27.96
C MET A 349 -21.89 -12.94 -27.24
N THR A 350 -22.50 -14.06 -27.64
CA THR A 350 -23.63 -14.62 -26.87
C THR A 350 -23.13 -15.43 -25.68
N LEU A 351 -23.95 -15.51 -24.62
CA LEU A 351 -23.64 -16.33 -23.45
C LEU A 351 -23.44 -17.80 -23.82
N GLU A 352 -24.24 -18.33 -24.75
CA GLU A 352 -24.14 -19.70 -25.22
C GLU A 352 -22.79 -19.95 -25.90
N THR A 353 -22.33 -18.99 -26.73
CA THR A 353 -21.03 -19.07 -27.41
C THR A 353 -19.88 -19.06 -26.41
N PHE A 354 -19.96 -18.18 -25.40
CA PHE A 354 -18.99 -18.16 -24.31
C PHE A 354 -18.93 -19.52 -23.60
N VAL A 355 -20.06 -20.03 -23.09
CA VAL A 355 -20.12 -21.31 -22.37
C VAL A 355 -19.60 -22.47 -23.22
N ALA A 356 -19.95 -22.54 -24.50
CA ALA A 356 -19.47 -23.58 -25.41
C ALA A 356 -17.94 -23.55 -25.57
N LYS A 357 -17.34 -22.36 -25.72
CA LYS A 357 -15.88 -22.19 -25.79
C LYS A 357 -15.20 -22.64 -24.49
N GLN A 358 -15.76 -22.26 -23.34
CA GLN A 358 -15.23 -22.65 -22.03
C GLN A 358 -15.28 -24.16 -21.82
N ALA A 359 -16.42 -24.80 -22.14
CA ALA A 359 -16.59 -26.25 -22.02
C ALA A 359 -15.62 -27.03 -22.94
N ALA A 360 -15.47 -26.58 -24.19
CA ALA A 360 -14.53 -27.17 -25.14
C ALA A 360 -13.08 -27.02 -24.67
N TRP A 361 -12.73 -25.89 -24.06
CA TRP A 361 -11.40 -25.67 -23.48
C TRP A 361 -11.16 -26.56 -22.26
N MET A 362 -12.09 -26.62 -21.31
CA MET A 362 -11.98 -27.46 -20.10
C MET A 362 -11.88 -28.96 -20.45
N SER A 363 -12.59 -29.41 -21.47
CA SER A 363 -12.56 -30.83 -21.90
C SER A 363 -11.15 -31.29 -22.33
N LYS A 364 -10.30 -30.38 -22.80
CA LYS A 364 -8.89 -30.69 -23.15
C LYS A 364 -8.00 -30.91 -21.93
N HIS A 365 -8.46 -30.55 -20.74
CA HIS A 365 -7.72 -30.57 -19.49
C HIS A 365 -8.22 -31.62 -18.49
N ILE A 366 -9.34 -32.29 -18.80
CA ILE A 366 -9.98 -33.33 -17.95
C ILE A 366 -9.66 -34.75 -18.48
N ALA A 367 -8.95 -34.88 -19.61
CA ALA A 367 -8.63 -36.15 -20.25
C ALA A 367 -7.54 -36.95 -19.53
#